data_AF-A0A3A5WI94-F1
#
_entry.id   AF-A0A3A5WI94-F1
#
_cell.length_a   1.000
_cell.length_b   1.000
_cell.length_c   1.000
_cell.angle_alpha   90.00
_cell.angle_beta   90.00
_cell.angle_gamma   90.00
#
_symmetry.space_group_name_H-M   'P 1'
#
loop_
_entity.id
_entity.type
_entity.pdbx_description
1 polymer ?
#
loop_
_entity_poly.entity_id
_entity_poly.type
_entity_poly.pdbx_seq_one_letter_code
_entity_poly.pdbx_strand_id
1 'polypeptide(L)'
;MFGFLGMGTHRLRIEVRLPDGHWAGDVTRANPTEVLRIEKHMPLARGRGTARISGGPALYASIDAHPKIEALRDLEQRQPSVDISAGGGGFLRPLIDVGVIPNTPFEVRDGWVEWTIECTQVKARNLIQRFREDELPHRLLSTRSSSTELLTPKQRQVFELALREGYYDVPRRTSITEMARLLGVAKSTLSAQMHRMESAVMRTYAEDIRKAR
;
A
#
# COMPACT_ATOMS: atom_id res chain seq x y z
N MET A 1 3.94 -31.16 -13.29
CA MET A 1 3.98 -29.81 -13.87
C MET A 1 3.25 -28.89 -12.91
N PHE A 2 3.98 -28.29 -11.96
CA PHE A 2 3.41 -27.44 -10.91
C PHE A 2 3.00 -26.09 -11.52
N GLY A 3 1.70 -25.84 -11.59
CA GLY A 3 1.16 -24.54 -11.96
C GLY A 3 1.42 -23.53 -10.85
N PHE A 4 2.10 -22.43 -11.20
CA PHE A 4 2.23 -21.25 -10.37
C PHE A 4 0.83 -20.71 -10.04
N LEU A 5 0.36 -20.96 -8.81
CA LEU A 5 -0.74 -20.20 -8.21
C LEU A 5 -0.30 -18.74 -8.17
N GLY A 6 -1.00 -17.89 -8.91
CA GLY A 6 -0.75 -16.45 -8.93
C GLY A 6 -0.78 -15.89 -7.52
N MET A 7 0.41 -15.59 -6.99
CA MET A 7 0.56 -14.91 -5.70
C MET A 7 0.04 -13.51 -5.88
N GLY A 8 -1.18 -13.31 -5.43
CA GLY A 8 -1.82 -12.03 -5.50
C GLY A 8 -1.03 -10.93 -4.79
N THR A 9 -0.61 -9.91 -5.54
CA THR A 9 -0.02 -8.68 -4.98
C THR A 9 -1.11 -7.86 -4.30
N HIS A 10 -0.86 -7.40 -3.09
CA HIS A 10 -1.71 -6.55 -2.29
C HIS A 10 -1.03 -5.19 -2.09
N ARG A 11 -1.75 -4.10 -2.36
CA ARG A 11 -1.25 -2.74 -2.13
C ARG A 11 -1.69 -2.26 -0.76
N LEU A 12 -0.74 -2.17 0.15
CA LEU A 12 -0.90 -1.63 1.49
C LEU A 12 -0.51 -0.15 1.50
N ARG A 13 -1.39 0.72 2.01
CA ARG A 13 -1.05 2.10 2.39
C ARG A 13 -1.17 2.25 3.90
N ILE A 14 -0.08 2.64 4.53
CA ILE A 14 0.03 2.75 5.97
C ILE A 14 0.80 4.03 6.32
N GLU A 15 0.29 4.75 7.30
CA GLU A 15 0.94 5.89 7.93
C GLU A 15 1.60 5.38 9.22
N VAL A 16 2.89 5.64 9.41
CA VAL A 16 3.66 5.15 10.56
C VAL A 16 4.42 6.31 11.20
N ARG A 17 4.42 6.39 12.52
CA ARG A 17 5.20 7.35 13.28
C ARG A 17 6.63 6.86 13.36
N LEU A 18 7.57 7.60 12.77
CA LEU A 18 8.99 7.30 12.87
C LEU A 18 9.46 7.51 14.32
N PRO A 19 10.20 6.56 14.90
CA PRO A 19 10.64 6.64 16.30
C PRO A 19 11.60 7.81 16.52
N ASP A 20 11.81 8.15 17.79
CA ASP A 20 12.79 9.15 18.18
C ASP A 20 14.21 8.64 17.87
N GLY A 21 15.08 9.54 17.40
CA GLY A 21 16.42 9.20 16.91
C GLY A 21 16.46 8.79 15.43
N HIS A 22 15.32 8.63 14.76
CA HIS A 22 15.26 8.44 13.31
C HIS A 22 15.37 9.80 12.60
N TRP A 23 16.45 10.02 11.84
CA TRP A 23 16.77 11.32 11.24
C TRP A 23 15.59 11.98 10.52
N ALA A 24 14.91 11.27 9.59
CA ALA A 24 13.80 11.83 8.82
C ALA A 24 12.61 12.21 9.72
N GLY A 25 12.43 11.50 10.82
CA GLY A 25 11.40 11.81 11.79
C GLY A 25 11.76 13.04 12.62
N ASP A 26 12.97 13.07 13.17
CA ASP A 26 13.43 14.16 14.03
C ASP A 26 13.46 15.50 13.28
N VAL A 27 13.99 15.52 12.05
CA VAL A 27 14.08 16.76 11.27
C VAL A 27 12.71 17.29 10.85
N THR A 28 11.75 16.42 10.58
CA THR A 28 10.39 16.86 10.20
C THR A 28 9.55 17.27 11.41
N ARG A 29 9.80 16.71 12.60
CA ARG A 29 9.23 17.22 13.86
C ARG A 29 9.75 18.61 14.21
N ALA A 30 11.02 18.88 13.96
CA ALA A 30 11.61 20.20 14.15
C ALA A 30 11.09 21.24 13.14
N ASN A 31 10.51 20.79 12.03
CA ASN A 31 9.99 21.62 10.94
C ASN A 31 8.57 21.15 10.52
N PRO A 32 7.54 21.30 11.38
CA PRO A 32 6.24 20.61 11.20
C PRO A 32 5.42 21.12 9.99
N THR A 33 5.75 22.29 9.45
CA THR A 33 5.14 22.86 8.24
C THR A 33 5.79 22.38 6.95
N GLU A 34 6.98 21.78 7.03
CA GLU A 34 7.75 21.31 5.89
C GLU A 34 7.46 19.84 5.59
N VAL A 35 7.63 19.46 4.31
CA VAL A 35 7.51 18.08 3.86
C VAL A 35 8.86 17.62 3.35
N LEU A 36 9.39 16.55 3.96
CA LEU A 36 10.59 15.88 3.48
C LEU A 36 10.18 14.74 2.57
N ARG A 37 10.61 14.79 1.31
CA ARG A 37 10.34 13.73 0.35
C ARG A 37 11.59 12.89 0.14
N ILE A 38 11.45 11.57 0.25
CA ILE A 38 12.49 10.58 0.00
C ILE A 38 12.28 10.04 -1.42
N GLU A 39 13.16 10.44 -2.34
CA GLU A 39 13.10 10.07 -3.75
C GLU A 39 13.70 8.69 -4.00
N LYS A 40 14.81 8.39 -3.32
CA LYS A 40 15.47 7.08 -3.32
C LYS A 40 16.13 6.84 -1.97
N HIS A 41 16.25 5.59 -1.57
CA HIS A 41 17.05 5.19 -0.42
C HIS A 41 17.91 3.98 -0.82
N MET A 42 19.10 3.85 -0.24
CA MET A 42 20.01 2.74 -0.49
C MET A 42 20.70 2.34 0.81
N PRO A 43 20.70 1.05 1.18
CA PRO A 43 21.52 0.57 2.28
C PRO A 43 23.01 0.60 1.88
N LEU A 44 23.87 0.93 2.85
CA LEU A 44 25.33 0.87 2.73
C LEU A 44 25.89 -0.15 3.74
N ALA A 45 27.19 -0.43 3.63
CA ALA A 45 27.87 -1.34 4.54
C ALA A 45 27.79 -0.86 6.00
N ARG A 46 27.86 -1.80 6.96
CA ARG A 46 27.89 -1.54 8.42
C ARG A 46 26.66 -0.79 8.96
N GLY A 47 25.49 -0.97 8.34
CA GLY A 47 24.24 -0.37 8.82
C GLY A 47 24.09 1.12 8.51
N ARG A 48 24.99 1.68 7.68
CA ARG A 48 24.85 3.02 7.10
C ARG A 48 23.83 3.02 5.97
N GLY A 49 23.41 4.19 5.54
CA GLY A 49 22.52 4.34 4.39
C GLY A 49 22.77 5.64 3.65
N THR A 50 22.19 5.76 2.46
CA THR A 50 22.11 7.03 1.75
C THR A 50 20.71 7.23 1.20
N ALA A 51 20.26 8.47 1.09
CA ALA A 51 18.99 8.80 0.48
C ALA A 51 19.09 10.04 -0.43
N ARG A 52 18.34 10.01 -1.53
CA ARG A 52 18.07 11.19 -2.35
C ARG A 52 16.79 11.83 -1.82
N ILE A 53 16.85 13.12 -1.53
CA ILE A 53 15.76 13.84 -0.88
C ILE A 53 15.33 15.07 -1.65
N SER A 54 14.13 15.57 -1.37
CA SER A 54 13.71 16.92 -1.75
C SER A 54 12.93 17.56 -0.59
N GLY A 55 13.10 18.87 -0.41
CA GLY A 55 12.50 19.63 0.70
C GLY A 55 12.92 21.11 0.68
N GLY A 56 12.54 21.85 1.71
CA GLY A 56 12.88 23.27 1.88
C GLY A 56 14.24 23.52 2.56
N PRO A 57 14.77 24.76 2.48
CA PRO A 57 16.05 25.12 3.12
C PRO A 57 16.10 24.89 4.63
N ALA A 58 14.98 25.08 5.34
CA ALA A 58 14.88 24.84 6.78
C ALA A 58 15.08 23.35 7.15
N LEU A 59 14.54 22.44 6.32
CA LEU A 59 14.79 21.01 6.45
C LEU A 59 16.26 20.69 6.23
N TYR A 60 16.88 21.25 5.20
CA TYR A 60 18.29 20.98 4.90
C TYR A 60 19.23 21.43 6.02
N ALA A 61 18.98 22.61 6.62
CA ALA A 61 19.72 23.05 7.79
C ALA A 61 19.55 22.09 8.99
N SER A 62 18.33 21.59 9.20
CA SER A 62 18.04 20.64 10.28
C SER A 62 18.65 19.25 10.02
N ILE A 63 18.72 18.82 8.76
CA ILE A 63 19.34 17.57 8.35
C ILE A 63 20.85 17.62 8.57
N ASP A 64 21.50 18.72 8.16
CA ASP A 64 22.94 18.90 8.32
C ASP A 64 23.35 18.95 9.80
N ALA A 65 22.51 19.54 10.66
CA ALA A 65 22.74 19.61 12.10
C ALA A 65 22.41 18.29 12.85
N HIS A 66 21.79 17.30 12.20
CA HIS A 66 21.30 16.12 12.89
C HIS A 66 22.44 15.15 13.26
N PRO A 67 22.56 14.68 14.53
CA PRO A 67 23.72 13.91 15.01
C PRO A 67 23.91 12.54 14.35
N LYS A 68 22.91 12.07 13.60
CA LYS A 68 22.96 10.82 12.85
C LYS A 68 23.22 10.99 11.35
N ILE A 69 23.37 12.22 10.88
CA ILE A 69 23.73 12.50 9.50
C ILE A 69 25.24 12.73 9.43
N GLU A 70 25.89 12.08 8.47
CA GLU A 70 27.35 12.18 8.27
C GLU A 70 27.70 13.24 7.25
N ALA A 71 26.84 13.43 6.25
CA ALA A 71 26.99 14.48 5.25
C ALA A 71 25.67 14.75 4.54
N LEU A 72 25.43 16.03 4.23
CA LEU A 72 24.47 16.47 3.22
C LEU A 72 25.25 17.02 2.02
N ARG A 73 25.04 16.42 0.85
CA ARG A 73 25.81 16.71 -0.37
C ARG A 73 24.90 17.16 -1.50
N ASP A 74 25.50 17.81 -2.50
CA ASP A 74 24.83 18.21 -3.74
C ASP A 74 23.61 19.13 -3.52
N LEU A 75 23.69 20.08 -2.58
CA LEU A 75 22.57 21.00 -2.27
C LEU A 75 22.07 21.82 -3.47
N GLU A 76 22.96 22.10 -4.43
CA GLU A 76 22.64 22.79 -5.68
C GLU A 76 21.80 21.94 -6.65
N GLN A 77 21.75 20.61 -6.45
CA GLN A 77 20.94 19.72 -7.26
C GLN A 77 19.50 19.66 -6.75
N ARG A 78 18.57 19.36 -7.66
CA ARG A 78 17.14 19.17 -7.33
C ARG A 78 16.89 18.07 -6.28
N GLN A 79 17.81 17.12 -6.16
CA GLN A 79 17.72 16.02 -5.19
C GLN A 79 19.06 15.83 -4.45
N PRO A 80 19.30 16.62 -3.40
CA PRO A 80 20.50 16.45 -2.57
C PRO A 80 20.61 15.03 -2.01
N SER A 81 21.84 14.61 -1.71
CA SER A 81 22.12 13.30 -1.14
C SER A 81 22.43 13.43 0.34
N VAL A 82 21.80 12.60 1.17
CA VAL A 82 22.10 12.53 2.61
C VAL A 82 22.76 11.20 2.93
N ASP A 83 23.91 11.25 3.61
CA ASP A 83 24.62 10.08 4.13
C ASP A 83 24.25 9.87 5.60
N ILE A 84 23.78 8.67 5.92
CA ILE A 84 23.17 8.34 7.21
C ILE A 84 24.10 7.38 7.97
N SER A 85 24.46 7.76 9.19
CA SER A 85 25.28 6.93 10.09
C SER A 85 24.55 5.65 10.53
N ALA A 86 25.32 4.70 11.06
CA ALA A 86 24.76 3.47 11.60
C ALA A 86 23.77 3.76 12.75
N GLY A 87 22.58 3.17 12.66
CA GLY A 87 21.49 3.43 13.61
C GLY A 87 20.86 4.82 13.46
N GLY A 88 21.10 5.53 12.36
CA GLY A 88 20.59 6.86 12.11
C GLY A 88 19.16 6.95 11.59
N GLY A 89 18.55 5.83 11.23
CA GLY A 89 17.18 5.78 10.70
C GLY A 89 17.13 5.32 9.23
N GLY A 90 17.31 4.02 9.01
CA GLY A 90 16.96 3.36 7.76
C GLY A 90 15.51 2.84 7.82
N PHE A 91 15.18 1.84 7.01
CA PHE A 91 13.88 1.19 7.17
C PHE A 91 13.69 0.60 8.57
N LEU A 92 12.47 0.75 9.09
CA LEU A 92 12.11 0.22 10.41
C LEU A 92 12.21 -1.31 10.42
N ARG A 93 12.59 -1.87 11.58
CA ARG A 93 12.74 -3.32 11.78
C ARG A 93 11.55 -4.14 11.28
N PRO A 94 10.27 -3.74 11.50
CA PRO A 94 9.13 -4.46 10.92
C PRO A 94 9.16 -4.65 9.41
N LEU A 95 9.67 -3.68 8.64
CA LEU A 95 9.80 -3.81 7.18
C LEU A 95 10.90 -4.83 6.82
N ILE A 96 12.01 -4.78 7.55
CA ILE A 96 13.17 -5.67 7.35
C ILE A 96 12.80 -7.11 7.70
N ASP A 97 12.21 -7.33 8.88
CA ASP A 97 11.84 -8.66 9.40
C ASP A 97 10.83 -9.38 8.48
N VAL A 98 9.86 -8.63 7.94
CA VAL A 98 8.84 -9.18 7.02
C VAL A 98 9.37 -9.28 5.57
N GLY A 99 10.48 -8.62 5.26
CA GLY A 99 11.08 -8.58 3.94
C GLY A 99 10.17 -7.88 2.93
N VAL A 100 9.77 -6.65 3.25
CA VAL A 100 8.98 -5.77 2.38
C VAL A 100 9.63 -4.40 2.26
N ILE A 101 9.48 -3.78 1.10
CA ILE A 101 10.09 -2.49 0.80
C ILE A 101 8.97 -1.52 0.38
N PRO A 102 8.88 -0.34 0.99
CA PRO A 102 8.02 0.74 0.52
C PRO A 102 8.39 1.21 -0.88
N ASN A 103 7.38 1.50 -1.69
CA ASN A 103 7.56 2.17 -2.96
C ASN A 103 8.13 3.57 -2.70
N THR A 104 9.16 3.90 -3.45
CA THR A 104 9.62 5.29 -3.58
C THR A 104 8.91 5.94 -4.76
N PRO A 105 8.69 7.25 -4.73
CA PRO A 105 9.00 8.17 -3.63
C PRO A 105 7.94 8.15 -2.51
N PHE A 106 8.32 8.57 -1.30
CA PHE A 106 7.41 8.76 -0.17
C PHE A 106 7.74 10.00 0.64
N GLU A 107 6.80 10.45 1.46
CA GLU A 107 6.89 11.71 2.20
C GLU A 107 6.86 11.49 3.70
N VAL A 108 7.61 12.32 4.40
CA VAL A 108 7.68 12.41 5.85
C VAL A 108 7.28 13.82 6.26
N ARG A 109 6.32 13.92 7.17
CA ARG A 109 5.83 15.19 7.73
C ARG A 109 5.58 15.02 9.21
N ASP A 110 6.10 15.93 10.03
CA ASP A 110 5.93 15.93 11.48
C ASP A 110 6.20 14.54 12.12
N GLY A 111 7.26 13.87 11.67
CA GLY A 111 7.61 12.54 12.17
C GLY A 111 6.72 11.39 11.71
N TRP A 112 5.74 11.62 10.84
CA TRP A 112 4.90 10.60 10.23
C TRP A 112 5.34 10.34 8.79
N VAL A 113 5.44 9.08 8.42
CA VAL A 113 5.71 8.65 7.05
C VAL A 113 4.52 7.91 6.47
N GLU A 114 4.13 8.26 5.24
CA GLU A 114 3.17 7.47 4.49
C GLU A 114 3.90 6.51 3.55
N TRP A 115 3.69 5.21 3.73
CA TRP A 115 4.21 4.19 2.84
C TRP A 115 3.13 3.52 2.02
N THR A 116 3.42 3.36 0.72
CA THR A 116 2.76 2.39 -0.15
C THR A 116 3.66 1.17 -0.28
N ILE A 117 3.15 -0.03 -0.02
CA ILE A 117 3.91 -1.29 -0.07
C ILE A 117 3.15 -2.28 -0.94
N GLU A 118 3.85 -2.90 -1.89
CA GLU A 118 3.35 -4.03 -2.67
C GLU A 118 3.86 -5.34 -2.06
N CYS A 119 2.95 -6.14 -1.51
CA CYS A 119 3.32 -7.39 -0.84
C CYS A 119 2.17 -8.39 -0.88
N THR A 120 2.36 -9.63 -0.41
CA THR A 120 1.23 -10.58 -0.29
C THR A 120 0.32 -10.21 0.88
N GLN A 121 -0.91 -10.72 0.90
CA GLN A 121 -1.82 -10.51 2.04
C GLN A 121 -1.21 -11.03 3.36
N VAL A 122 -0.47 -12.14 3.32
CA VAL A 122 0.23 -12.70 4.49
C VAL A 122 1.29 -11.71 5.00
N LYS A 123 2.12 -11.18 4.10
CA LYS A 123 3.13 -10.16 4.45
C LYS A 123 2.49 -8.87 4.99
N ALA A 124 1.39 -8.42 4.40
CA ALA A 124 0.66 -7.24 4.90
C ALA A 124 0.15 -7.44 6.34
N ARG A 125 -0.46 -8.60 6.62
CA ARG A 125 -0.93 -8.95 7.98
C ARG A 125 0.22 -9.03 8.97
N ASN A 126 1.31 -9.72 8.60
CA ASN A 126 2.50 -9.85 9.43
C ASN A 126 3.13 -8.49 9.72
N LEU A 127 3.19 -7.59 8.73
CA LEU A 127 3.72 -6.24 8.92
C LEU A 127 2.88 -5.43 9.92
N ILE A 128 1.56 -5.44 9.78
CA ILE A 128 0.65 -4.74 10.71
C ILE A 128 0.77 -5.32 12.13
N GLN A 129 0.89 -6.64 12.25
CA GLN A 129 1.12 -7.28 13.54
C GLN A 129 2.46 -6.85 14.14
N ARG A 130 3.53 -6.82 13.36
CA ARG A 130 4.86 -6.44 13.84
C ARG A 130 4.92 -4.97 14.27
N PHE A 131 4.25 -4.06 13.58
CA PHE A 131 4.11 -2.67 14.05
C PHE A 131 3.37 -2.55 15.38
N ARG A 132 2.37 -3.40 15.64
CA ARG A 132 1.68 -3.44 16.95
C ARG A 132 2.57 -4.00 18.06
N GLU A 133 3.30 -5.08 17.78
CA GLU A 133 4.22 -5.72 18.73
C GLU A 133 5.37 -4.80 19.12
N ASP A 134 5.88 -4.01 18.18
CA ASP A 134 6.93 -3.02 18.43
C ASP A 134 6.39 -1.68 18.98
N GLU A 135 5.09 -1.63 19.32
CA GLU A 135 4.39 -0.44 19.85
C GLU A 135 4.57 0.83 18.99
N LEU A 136 4.79 0.66 17.69
CA LEU A 136 4.98 1.76 16.75
C LEU A 136 3.62 2.36 16.38
N PRO A 137 3.34 3.65 16.68
CA PRO A 137 2.08 4.27 16.33
C PRO A 137 1.88 4.25 14.81
N HIS A 138 0.76 3.70 14.36
CA HIS A 138 0.46 3.58 12.94
C HIS A 138 -1.04 3.68 12.66
N ARG A 139 -1.38 4.11 11.45
CA ARG A 139 -2.74 4.17 10.94
C ARG A 139 -2.79 3.50 9.56
N LEU A 140 -3.71 2.56 9.43
CA LEU A 140 -3.99 1.93 8.15
C LEU A 140 -4.82 2.89 7.28
N LEU A 141 -4.25 3.37 6.17
CA LEU A 141 -4.95 4.30 5.27
C LEU A 141 -5.77 3.55 4.21
N SER A 142 -5.25 2.44 3.70
CA SER A 142 -5.97 1.57 2.76
C SER A 142 -5.31 0.21 2.63
N THR A 143 -6.11 -0.86 2.58
CA THR A 143 -5.69 -2.19 2.13
C THR A 143 -6.44 -2.49 0.83
N ARG A 144 -5.91 -2.02 -0.31
CA ARG A 144 -6.49 -2.46 -1.59
C ARG A 144 -5.85 -3.80 -1.90
N SER A 145 -6.60 -4.88 -1.67
CA SER A 145 -6.26 -6.17 -2.25
C SER A 145 -6.37 -6.02 -3.77
N SER A 146 -5.26 -5.98 -4.49
CA SER A 146 -5.27 -6.24 -5.93
C SER A 146 -5.54 -7.72 -6.25
N SER A 147 -5.82 -8.56 -5.25
CA SER A 147 -5.97 -10.01 -5.42
C SER A 147 -6.36 -10.72 -4.11
N THR A 148 -7.59 -10.56 -3.68
CA THR A 148 -8.41 -11.77 -3.54
C THR A 148 -9.37 -11.62 -4.69
N GLU A 149 -9.49 -12.64 -5.55
CA GLU A 149 -10.48 -12.53 -6.62
C GLU A 149 -11.82 -12.18 -5.96
N LEU A 150 -12.37 -11.00 -6.27
CA LEU A 150 -13.61 -10.50 -5.66
C LEU A 150 -14.73 -11.55 -5.77
N LEU A 151 -14.62 -12.37 -6.80
CA LEU A 151 -15.41 -13.53 -7.10
C LEU A 151 -14.49 -14.76 -7.15
N THR A 152 -14.94 -15.91 -6.63
CA THR A 152 -14.24 -17.18 -6.91
C THR A 152 -14.16 -17.46 -8.41
N PRO A 153 -13.27 -18.34 -8.90
CA PRO A 153 -13.16 -18.63 -10.35
C PRO A 153 -14.51 -19.00 -10.99
N LYS A 154 -15.32 -19.81 -10.31
CA LYS A 154 -16.66 -20.20 -10.77
C LYS A 154 -17.65 -19.03 -10.77
N GLN A 155 -17.54 -18.12 -9.81
CA GLN A 155 -18.35 -16.90 -9.78
C GLN A 155 -17.92 -15.93 -10.89
N ARG A 156 -16.62 -15.76 -11.14
CA ARG A 156 -16.11 -14.93 -12.23
C ARG A 156 -16.64 -15.42 -13.58
N GLN A 157 -16.62 -16.71 -13.85
CA GLN A 157 -17.17 -17.28 -15.09
C GLN A 157 -18.65 -16.93 -15.29
N VAL A 158 -19.46 -17.05 -14.23
CA VAL A 158 -20.89 -16.68 -14.29
C VAL A 158 -21.07 -15.17 -14.48
N PHE A 159 -20.27 -14.35 -13.80
CA PHE A 159 -20.30 -12.90 -13.94
C PHE A 159 -19.92 -12.42 -15.34
N GLU A 160 -18.85 -12.99 -15.93
CA GLU A 160 -18.42 -12.70 -17.30
C GLU A 160 -19.47 -13.12 -18.33
N LEU A 161 -20.11 -14.27 -18.13
CA LEU A 161 -21.25 -14.67 -18.96
C LEU A 161 -22.41 -13.68 -18.84
N ALA A 162 -22.76 -13.27 -17.62
CA ALA A 162 -23.83 -12.30 -17.39
C ALA A 162 -23.56 -10.94 -18.05
N LEU A 163 -22.30 -10.47 -18.07
CA LEU A 163 -21.91 -9.28 -18.81
C LEU A 163 -22.05 -9.48 -20.33
N ARG A 164 -21.50 -10.57 -20.85
CA ARG A 164 -21.51 -10.88 -22.29
C ARG A 164 -22.93 -10.96 -22.86
N GLU A 165 -23.81 -11.66 -22.15
CA GLU A 165 -25.21 -11.87 -22.50
C GLU A 165 -26.11 -10.64 -22.20
N GLY A 166 -25.55 -9.59 -21.58
CA GLY A 166 -26.26 -8.35 -21.32
C GLY A 166 -27.29 -8.43 -20.20
N TYR A 167 -27.02 -9.20 -19.15
CA TYR A 167 -27.86 -9.29 -17.96
C TYR A 167 -27.87 -7.98 -17.15
N TYR A 168 -26.76 -7.25 -17.18
CA TYR A 168 -26.61 -5.95 -16.52
C TYR A 168 -26.85 -4.75 -17.45
N ASP A 169 -27.21 -4.99 -18.72
CA ASP A 169 -27.50 -3.93 -19.67
C ASP A 169 -28.83 -3.25 -19.35
N VAL A 170 -28.98 -2.01 -19.81
CA VAL A 170 -30.23 -1.24 -19.73
C VAL A 170 -30.61 -0.78 -21.13
N PRO A 171 -31.66 -1.35 -21.77
CA PRO A 171 -32.49 -2.46 -21.30
C PRO A 171 -31.73 -3.81 -21.29
N ARG A 172 -32.16 -4.74 -20.42
CA ARG A 172 -31.54 -6.07 -20.31
C ARG A 172 -31.73 -6.87 -21.61
N ARG A 173 -30.66 -7.46 -22.13
CA ARG A 173 -30.69 -8.33 -23.32
C ARG A 173 -30.95 -9.80 -22.99
N THR A 174 -30.71 -10.22 -21.75
CA THR A 174 -30.99 -11.59 -21.27
C THR A 174 -31.71 -11.59 -19.92
N SER A 175 -32.27 -12.75 -19.56
CA SER A 175 -32.92 -12.98 -18.27
C SER A 175 -32.17 -14.01 -17.43
N ILE A 176 -32.41 -14.03 -16.12
CA ILE A 176 -31.82 -15.05 -15.25
C ILE A 176 -32.28 -16.47 -15.61
N THR A 177 -33.49 -16.60 -16.15
CA THR A 177 -34.02 -17.89 -16.64
C THR A 177 -33.22 -18.39 -17.84
N GLU A 178 -32.88 -17.47 -18.76
CA GLU A 178 -32.11 -17.81 -19.95
C GLU A 178 -30.65 -18.13 -19.61
N MET A 179 -30.04 -17.37 -18.70
CA MET A 179 -28.70 -17.70 -18.19
C MET A 179 -28.65 -19.05 -17.46
N ALA A 180 -29.70 -19.41 -16.71
CA ALA A 180 -29.78 -20.71 -16.04
C ALA A 180 -29.81 -21.85 -17.06
N ARG A 181 -30.53 -21.66 -18.18
CA ARG A 181 -30.57 -22.59 -19.31
C ARG A 181 -29.19 -22.74 -19.95
N LEU A 182 -28.47 -21.64 -20.20
CA LEU A 182 -27.12 -21.65 -20.79
C LEU A 182 -26.09 -22.37 -19.90
N LEU A 183 -26.21 -22.22 -18.58
CA LEU A 183 -25.29 -22.82 -17.60
C LEU A 183 -25.66 -24.24 -17.19
N GLY A 184 -26.83 -24.75 -17.61
CA GLY A 184 -27.31 -26.08 -17.22
C GLY A 184 -27.59 -26.21 -15.72
N VAL A 185 -28.03 -25.14 -15.06
CA VAL A 185 -28.30 -25.11 -13.61
C VAL A 185 -29.75 -24.68 -13.33
N ALA A 186 -30.25 -25.02 -12.14
CA ALA A 186 -31.55 -24.51 -11.70
C ALA A 186 -31.54 -22.98 -11.53
N LYS A 187 -32.65 -22.32 -11.89
CA LYS A 187 -32.84 -20.87 -11.74
C LYS A 187 -32.59 -20.38 -10.31
N SER A 188 -33.05 -21.13 -9.31
CA SER A 188 -32.86 -20.82 -7.89
C SER A 188 -31.38 -20.85 -7.50
N THR A 189 -30.62 -21.84 -7.98
CA THR A 189 -29.17 -21.94 -7.77
C THR A 189 -28.42 -20.76 -8.37
N LEU A 190 -28.75 -20.40 -9.62
CA LEU A 190 -28.14 -19.26 -10.28
C LEU A 190 -28.49 -17.95 -9.57
N SER A 191 -29.75 -17.77 -9.15
CA SER A 191 -30.19 -16.60 -8.38
C SER A 191 -29.40 -16.41 -7.08
N ALA A 192 -29.25 -17.49 -6.29
CA ALA A 192 -28.45 -17.44 -5.07
C ALA A 192 -26.98 -17.14 -5.36
N GLN A 193 -26.44 -17.66 -6.46
CA GLN A 193 -25.07 -17.35 -6.88
C GLN A 193 -24.94 -15.87 -7.29
N MET A 194 -25.82 -15.36 -8.14
CA MET A 194 -25.87 -13.96 -8.58
C MET A 194 -25.91 -13.00 -7.39
N HIS A 195 -26.83 -13.22 -6.44
CA HIS A 195 -26.91 -12.40 -5.24
C HIS A 195 -25.63 -12.40 -4.39
N ARG A 196 -24.95 -13.54 -4.25
CA ARG A 196 -23.66 -13.58 -3.54
C ARG A 196 -22.59 -12.77 -4.26
N MET A 197 -22.54 -12.86 -5.58
CA MET A 197 -21.59 -12.10 -6.41
C MET A 197 -21.87 -10.60 -6.31
N GLU A 198 -23.12 -10.19 -6.52
CA GLU A 198 -23.56 -8.79 -6.43
C GLU A 198 -23.30 -8.21 -5.04
N SER A 199 -23.60 -8.97 -3.98
CA SER A 199 -23.35 -8.55 -2.60
C SER A 199 -21.86 -8.37 -2.30
N ALA A 200 -21.00 -9.22 -2.87
CA ALA A 200 -19.55 -9.05 -2.79
C ALA A 200 -19.12 -7.75 -3.48
N VAL A 201 -19.57 -7.50 -4.73
CA VAL A 201 -19.29 -6.26 -5.47
C VAL A 201 -19.74 -5.03 -4.68
N MET A 202 -21.00 -4.99 -4.25
CA MET A 202 -21.57 -3.83 -3.56
C MET A 202 -20.85 -3.52 -2.25
N ARG A 203 -20.49 -4.54 -1.44
CA ARG A 203 -19.73 -4.33 -0.21
C ARG A 203 -18.34 -3.77 -0.49
N THR A 204 -17.66 -4.25 -1.53
CA THR A 204 -16.32 -3.77 -1.89
C THR A 204 -16.33 -2.29 -2.30
N TYR A 205 -17.36 -1.85 -3.03
CA TYR A 205 -17.43 -0.46 -3.52
C TYR A 205 -18.27 0.47 -2.62
N ALA A 206 -18.83 -0.01 -1.50
CA ALA A 206 -19.70 0.79 -0.64
C ALA A 206 -19.05 2.07 -0.11
N GLU A 207 -17.79 2.00 0.31
CA GLU A 207 -17.06 3.17 0.82
C GLU A 207 -16.72 4.18 -0.28
N ASP A 208 -16.37 3.71 -1.49
CA ASP A 208 -16.09 4.57 -2.64
C ASP A 208 -17.38 5.31 -3.07
N ILE A 209 -18.53 4.63 -3.03
CA ILE A 209 -19.85 5.24 -3.30
C ILE A 209 -20.23 6.28 -2.23
N ARG A 210 -19.93 6.04 -0.95
CA ARG A 210 -20.23 7.00 0.14
C ARG A 210 -19.37 8.26 0.12
N LYS A 211 -18.14 8.15 -0.39
CA LYS A 211 -17.18 9.27 -0.49
C LYS A 211 -17.36 10.14 -1.72
N ALA A 212 -18.20 9.72 -2.68
CA ALA A 212 -18.61 10.57 -3.79
C ALA A 212 -19.65 11.60 -3.29
N ARG A 213 -19.17 12.65 -2.62
CA ARG A 213 -19.94 13.86 -2.32
C ARG A 213 -19.06 15.09 -2.51
#